data_AF-A0A7H0VID0-F1
#
_entry.id   AF-A0A7H0VID0-F1
#
_cell.length_a   1.000
_cell.length_b   1.000
_cell.length_c   1.000
_cell.angle_alpha   90.00
_cell.angle_beta   90.00
_cell.angle_gamma   90.00
#
_symmetry.space_group_name_H-M   'P 1'
#
loop_
_entity.id
_entity.type
_entity.pdbx_description
1 polymer ?
#
loop_
_entity_poly.entity_id
_entity_poly.type
_entity_poly.pdbx_seq_one_letter_code
_entity_poly.pdbx_strand_id
1 'polypeptide(L)'
;MKFWPQLKQVPAHLNLLEDLRAQLAKDLGIELMEVPNQNLLEWLNKWLEANLYKIDLAQLLYRIDLEILSAERPQEIAEKILEREAQKVIFRAQYSGRI
;
A
#
# COMPACT_ATOMS: atom_id res chain seq x y z
N MET A 1 6.87 8.02 -12.57
CA MET A 1 8.20 7.63 -12.02
C MET A 1 7.89 6.58 -10.95
N LYS A 2 8.26 5.30 -11.12
CA LYS A 2 7.85 4.24 -10.19
C LYS A 2 8.62 4.39 -8.87
N PHE A 3 7.95 4.69 -7.75
CA PHE A 3 8.57 4.94 -6.43
C PHE A 3 9.05 3.67 -5.68
N TRP A 4 8.60 2.49 -6.11
CA TRP A 4 8.95 1.19 -5.52
C TRP A 4 10.44 0.89 -5.31
N PRO A 5 11.37 1.27 -6.22
CA PRO A 5 12.79 0.97 -6.06
C PRO A 5 13.44 1.67 -4.87
N GLN A 6 12.87 2.78 -4.40
CA GLN A 6 13.46 3.62 -3.34
C GLN A 6 13.32 2.98 -1.96
N LEU A 7 12.29 2.16 -1.73
CA LEU A 7 12.12 1.42 -0.48
C LEU A 7 13.28 0.45 -0.20
N LYS A 8 13.99 -0.01 -1.25
CA LYS A 8 15.15 -0.91 -1.13
C LYS A 8 16.48 -0.18 -0.89
N GLN A 9 16.54 1.14 -1.08
CA GLN A 9 17.76 1.94 -0.95
C GLN A 9 17.86 2.68 0.40
N VAL A 10 16.96 2.38 1.31
CA VAL A 10 16.86 3.02 2.62
C VAL A 10 17.79 2.32 3.63
N PRO A 11 18.42 3.04 4.59
CA PRO A 11 19.31 2.44 5.58
C PRO A 11 18.69 1.21 6.28
N ALA A 12 19.50 0.19 6.57
CA ALA A 12 19.04 -1.10 7.11
C ALA A 12 18.30 -1.03 8.47
N HIS A 13 18.41 0.08 9.21
CA HIS A 13 17.71 0.31 10.47
C HIS A 13 16.27 0.83 10.28
N LEU A 14 15.89 1.14 9.05
CA LEU A 14 14.59 1.68 8.69
C LEU A 14 13.73 0.62 8.03
N ASN A 15 12.80 0.09 8.80
CA ASN A 15 11.89 -0.92 8.30
C ASN A 15 10.69 -0.28 7.58
N LEU A 16 10.96 0.50 6.52
CA LEU A 16 9.90 1.13 5.71
C LEU A 16 8.96 0.11 5.08
N LEU A 17 9.45 -1.10 4.85
CA LEU A 17 8.62 -2.21 4.41
C LEU A 17 7.60 -2.61 5.50
N GLU A 18 8.00 -2.67 6.77
CA GLU A 18 7.06 -2.91 7.88
C GLU A 18 6.08 -1.76 8.06
N ASP A 19 6.55 -0.51 7.96
CA ASP A 19 5.68 0.66 8.01
C ASP A 19 4.62 0.63 6.87
N LEU A 20 5.03 0.18 5.68
CA LEU A 20 4.12 -0.03 4.55
C LEU A 20 3.13 -1.17 4.81
N ARG A 21 3.59 -2.31 5.34
CA ARG A 21 2.71 -3.44 5.69
C ARG A 21 1.68 -3.03 6.75
N ALA A 22 2.12 -2.31 7.78
CA ALA A 22 1.26 -1.81 8.85
C ALA A 22 0.23 -0.80 8.32
N GLN A 23 0.64 0.07 7.40
CA GLN A 23 -0.26 1.02 6.77
C GLN A 23 -1.31 0.31 5.89
N LEU A 24 -0.90 -0.67 5.07
CA LEU A 24 -1.82 -1.49 4.27
C LEU A 24 -2.81 -2.25 5.16
N ALA A 25 -2.33 -2.90 6.22
CA ALA A 25 -3.17 -3.64 7.17
C ALA A 25 -4.26 -2.73 7.77
N LYS A 26 -3.86 -1.53 8.23
CA LYS A 26 -4.77 -0.53 8.77
C LYS A 26 -5.83 -0.11 7.76
N ASP A 27 -5.44 0.22 6.52
CA ASP A 27 -6.37 0.78 5.53
C ASP A 27 -7.34 -0.28 5.01
N LEU A 28 -6.86 -1.51 4.81
CA LEU A 28 -7.65 -2.68 4.40
C LEU A 28 -8.49 -3.27 5.54
N GLY A 29 -8.22 -2.91 6.80
CA GLY A 29 -8.96 -3.40 7.97
C GLY A 29 -8.66 -4.87 8.29
N ILE A 30 -7.41 -5.31 8.10
CA ILE A 30 -6.92 -6.68 8.33
C ILE A 30 -5.76 -6.67 9.32
N GLU A 31 -5.37 -7.84 9.81
CA GLU A 31 -4.22 -7.95 10.71
C GLU A 31 -2.89 -7.85 9.95
N LEU A 32 -1.86 -7.26 10.59
CA LEU A 32 -0.52 -7.10 9.98
C LEU A 32 0.09 -8.44 9.54
N MET A 33 -0.19 -9.52 10.27
CA MET A 33 0.29 -10.86 9.93
C MET A 33 -0.28 -11.40 8.60
N GLU A 34 -1.39 -10.86 8.12
CA GLU A 34 -2.00 -11.22 6.85
C GLU A 34 -1.29 -10.56 5.65
N VAL A 35 -0.53 -9.48 5.88
CA VAL A 35 0.20 -8.76 4.84
C VAL A 35 1.62 -9.36 4.72
N PRO A 36 2.01 -9.93 3.57
CA PRO A 36 3.30 -10.58 3.43
C PRO A 36 4.45 -9.57 3.41
N ASN A 37 5.66 -10.05 3.71
CA ASN A 37 6.90 -9.27 3.63
C ASN A 37 7.51 -9.24 2.21
N GLN A 38 6.89 -9.88 1.23
CA GLN A 38 7.36 -9.94 -0.14
C GLN A 38 6.19 -10.00 -1.12
N ASN A 39 6.44 -9.65 -2.39
CA ASN A 39 5.45 -9.71 -3.47
C ASN A 39 4.13 -8.98 -3.16
N LEU A 40 4.22 -7.84 -2.45
CA LEU A 40 3.07 -7.06 -2.00
C LEU A 40 2.07 -6.72 -3.12
N LEU A 41 2.56 -6.44 -4.33
CA LEU A 41 1.70 -6.16 -5.48
C LEU A 41 0.85 -7.36 -5.88
N GLU A 42 1.47 -8.53 -6.02
CA GLU A 42 0.75 -9.75 -6.40
C GLU A 42 -0.26 -10.14 -5.31
N TRP A 43 0.15 -10.05 -4.05
CA TRP A 43 -0.73 -10.31 -2.91
C TRP A 43 -1.91 -9.34 -2.87
N LEU A 44 -1.67 -8.04 -3.01
CA LEU A 44 -2.74 -7.04 -2.95
C LEU A 44 -3.70 -7.19 -4.14
N ASN A 45 -3.19 -7.49 -5.33
CA ASN A 45 -4.02 -7.79 -6.49
C ASN A 45 -4.97 -8.97 -6.20
N LYS A 46 -4.45 -10.09 -5.71
CA LYS A 46 -5.26 -11.27 -5.36
C LYS A 46 -6.24 -10.97 -4.23
N TRP A 47 -5.82 -10.18 -3.23
CA TRP A 47 -6.69 -9.76 -2.14
C TRP A 47 -7.86 -8.92 -2.65
N LEU A 48 -7.60 -7.97 -3.55
CA LEU A 48 -8.64 -7.15 -4.18
C LEU A 48 -9.57 -8.04 -5.02
N GLU A 49 -9.06 -8.92 -5.87
CA GLU A 49 -9.88 -9.87 -6.64
C GLU A 49 -10.81 -10.70 -5.75
N ALA A 50 -10.32 -11.15 -4.59
CA ALA A 50 -11.09 -11.98 -3.65
C ALA A 50 -12.07 -11.20 -2.76
N ASN A 51 -11.91 -9.88 -2.62
CA ASN A 51 -12.66 -9.07 -1.65
C ASN A 51 -13.42 -7.90 -2.26
N LEU A 52 -13.18 -7.51 -3.51
CA LEU A 52 -13.82 -6.36 -4.17
C LEU A 52 -15.35 -6.39 -4.12
N TYR A 53 -15.97 -7.58 -4.14
CA TYR A 53 -17.42 -7.74 -4.05
C TYR A 53 -17.96 -7.69 -2.61
N LYS A 54 -17.08 -7.76 -1.60
CA LYS A 54 -17.42 -7.73 -0.16
C LYS A 54 -17.15 -6.38 0.48
N ILE A 55 -16.24 -5.59 -0.09
CA ILE A 55 -15.82 -4.31 0.47
C ILE A 55 -16.48 -3.16 -0.27
N ASP A 56 -16.66 -2.04 0.43
CA ASP A 56 -16.95 -0.77 -0.22
C ASP A 56 -15.64 -0.20 -0.79
N LEU A 57 -15.42 -0.42 -2.08
CA LEU A 57 -14.24 0.07 -2.79
C LEU A 57 -14.13 1.61 -2.70
N ALA A 58 -15.24 2.35 -2.79
CA ALA A 58 -15.19 3.80 -2.72
C ALA A 58 -14.71 4.27 -1.34
N GLN A 59 -15.17 3.61 -0.27
CA GLN A 59 -14.71 3.89 1.08
C GLN A 59 -13.23 3.52 1.29
N LEU A 60 -12.75 2.43 0.68
CA LEU A 60 -11.33 2.05 0.73
C LEU A 60 -10.47 3.11 0.03
N LEU A 61 -10.84 3.49 -1.19
CA LEU A 61 -10.10 4.48 -1.97
C LEU A 61 -10.07 5.85 -1.27
N TYR A 62 -11.17 6.25 -0.64
CA TYR A 62 -11.21 7.46 0.18
C TYR A 62 -10.23 7.40 1.35
N ARG A 63 -10.17 6.28 2.09
CA ARG A 63 -9.21 6.09 3.19
C ARG A 63 -7.76 6.17 2.74
N ILE A 64 -7.49 5.63 1.55
CA ILE A 64 -6.15 5.62 0.93
C ILE A 64 -5.84 6.96 0.25
N ASP A 65 -6.78 7.91 0.20
CA ASP A 65 -6.62 9.19 -0.48
C ASP A 65 -6.24 8.98 -1.95
N LEU A 66 -7.02 8.14 -2.62
CA LEU A 66 -6.95 7.85 -4.04
C LEU A 66 -8.25 8.28 -4.73
N GLU A 67 -8.14 9.23 -5.64
CA GLU A 67 -9.22 9.56 -6.58
C GLU A 67 -9.07 8.67 -7.82
N ILE A 68 -9.84 7.58 -7.90
CA ILE A 68 -9.91 6.73 -9.10
C ILE A 68 -11.23 7.04 -9.83
N LEU A 69 -11.12 7.46 -11.09
CA LEU A 69 -12.25 7.99 -11.88
C LEU A 69 -12.97 6.94 -12.76
N SER A 70 -12.50 5.69 -12.85
CA SER A 70 -13.14 4.70 -13.73
C SER A 70 -12.91 3.25 -13.30
N ALA A 71 -13.63 2.32 -13.96
CA ALA A 71 -13.57 0.88 -13.77
C ALA A 71 -12.17 0.32 -14.12
N GLU A 72 -11.22 0.50 -13.20
CA GLU A 72 -9.85 0.00 -13.32
C GLU A 72 -9.76 -1.46 -12.89
N ARG A 73 -8.84 -2.19 -13.52
CA ARG A 73 -8.61 -3.60 -13.19
C ARG A 73 -8.07 -3.70 -11.76
N PRO A 74 -8.34 -4.79 -11.02
CA PRO A 74 -7.80 -4.98 -9.66
C PRO A 74 -6.29 -4.75 -9.56
N GLN A 75 -5.54 -5.10 -10.61
CA GLN A 75 -4.11 -4.89 -10.67
C GLN A 75 -3.73 -3.41 -10.70
N GLU A 76 -4.44 -2.58 -11.47
CA GLU A 76 -4.18 -1.14 -11.56
C GLU A 76 -4.49 -0.45 -10.23
N ILE A 77 -5.57 -0.88 -9.57
CA ILE A 77 -5.93 -0.43 -8.23
C ILE A 77 -4.84 -0.81 -7.24
N ALA A 78 -4.35 -2.06 -7.28
CA ALA A 78 -3.27 -2.53 -6.41
C ALA A 78 -1.98 -1.71 -6.59
N GLU A 79 -1.59 -1.43 -7.83
CA GLU A 79 -0.42 -0.61 -8.14
C GLU A 79 -0.55 0.81 -7.56
N LYS A 80 -1.71 1.45 -7.74
CA LYS A 80 -1.98 2.79 -7.22
C LYS A 80 -2.02 2.84 -5.70
N ILE A 81 -2.65 1.86 -5.05
CA ILE A 81 -2.66 1.73 -3.59
C ILE A 81 -1.23 1.64 -3.06
N LEU A 82 -0.42 0.74 -3.63
CA LEU A 82 0.96 0.57 -3.18
C LEU A 82 1.81 1.81 -3.41
N GLU A 83 1.66 2.48 -4.55
CA GLU A 83 2.36 3.73 -4.82
C GLU A 83 1.98 4.81 -3.80
N ARG A 84 0.68 5.00 -3.53
CA ARG A 84 0.17 6.01 -2.61
C ARG A 84 0.63 5.76 -1.18
N GLU A 85 0.53 4.52 -0.70
CA GLU A 85 0.93 4.18 0.66
C GLU A 85 2.45 4.19 0.86
N ALA A 86 3.22 3.78 -0.16
CA ALA A 86 4.68 3.93 -0.13
C ALA A 86 5.08 5.40 -0.03
N GLN A 87 4.45 6.31 -0.78
CA GLN A 87 4.70 7.74 -0.68
C GLN A 87 4.40 8.28 0.73
N LYS A 88 3.29 7.90 1.34
CA LYS A 88 2.94 8.32 2.71
C LYS A 88 3.97 7.82 3.73
N VAL A 89 4.43 6.57 3.61
CA VAL A 89 5.45 6.00 4.49
C VAL A 89 6.78 6.72 4.34
N ILE A 90 7.25 6.93 3.11
CA ILE A 90 8.49 7.67 2.82
C ILE A 90 8.40 9.09 3.36
N PHE A 91 7.28 9.79 3.11
CA PHE A 91 7.06 11.14 3.60
C PHE A 91 7.10 11.20 5.13
N ARG A 92 6.40 10.30 5.82
CA ARG A 92 6.47 10.23 7.31
C ARG A 92 7.87 9.97 7.81
N ALA A 93 8.62 9.08 7.15
CA ALA A 93 10.00 8.80 7.50
C ALA A 93 10.89 10.05 7.37
N GLN A 94 10.78 10.79 6.26
CA GLN A 94 11.50 12.05 6.03
C GLN A 94 11.19 13.09 7.12
N TYR A 95 9.91 13.32 7.41
CA TYR A 95 9.50 14.33 8.39
C TYR A 95 9.85 13.95 9.84
N SER A 96 9.93 12.65 10.14
CA SER A 96 10.41 12.15 11.43
C SER A 96 11.93 12.17 11.57
N GLY A 97 12.67 12.61 10.54
CA GLY A 97 14.13 12.58 10.52
C GLY A 97 14.73 11.18 10.49
N ARG A 98 13.97 10.17 10.05
CA ARG A 98 14.46 8.79 9.92
C ARG A 98 15.27 8.63 8.63
N ILE A 99 14.87 9.30 7.54
CA ILE A 99 15.60 9.36 6.25
C ILE A 99 15.82 10.79 5.77
#